data_AF-A0A960SE86-F1
#
_entry.id   AF-A0A960SE86-F1
#
_cell.length_a   1.000
_cell.length_b   1.000
_cell.length_c   1.000
_cell.angle_alpha   90.00
_cell.angle_beta   90.00
_cell.angle_gamma   90.00
#
_symmetry.space_group_name_H-M   'P 1'
#
loop_
_entity.id
_entity.type
_entity.pdbx_description
1 polymer ?
#
loop_
_entity_poly.entity_id
_entity_poly.type
_entity_poly.pdbx_seq_one_letter_code
_entity_poly.pdbx_strand_id
1 'polypeptide(L)'
;MKLVDLQAPRGIPPRLFSFLKPPIERVFSLDTLNDVYRGIRQRIPEQAFFDASLAEMDVQYEVSEDDLKRIPNEGALIVVANHPFGGVEGLILGSLLTSVRPDVKLMGNYLLHSIPEIRPNLISVDPFGGKDAPRANI
;
A
#
# COMPACT_ATOMS: atom_id res chain seq x y z
N MET A 1 -11.83 10.01 -6.50
CA MET A 1 -11.18 10.23 -5.19
C MET A 1 -9.68 10.19 -5.40
N LYS A 2 -8.92 11.17 -4.89
CA LYS A 2 -7.45 11.15 -4.92
C LYS A 2 -6.92 10.32 -3.75
N LEU A 3 -5.82 9.61 -3.95
CA LEU A 3 -5.08 8.93 -2.89
C LEU A 3 -4.26 9.94 -2.08
N VAL A 4 -3.53 10.82 -2.78
CA VAL A 4 -2.72 11.87 -2.17
C VAL A 4 -3.18 13.22 -2.70
N ASP A 5 -3.48 14.13 -1.78
CA ASP A 5 -3.85 15.50 -2.11
C ASP A 5 -3.02 16.48 -1.29
N LEU A 6 -2.27 17.35 -1.97
CA LEU A 6 -1.44 18.32 -1.27
C LEU A 6 -2.31 19.39 -0.61
N GLN A 7 -2.09 19.56 0.69
CA GLN A 7 -2.70 20.61 1.50
C GLN A 7 -1.77 21.82 1.60
N ALA A 8 -2.37 23.01 1.73
CA ALA A 8 -1.61 24.24 1.90
C ALA A 8 -0.77 24.19 3.19
N PRO A 9 0.56 24.44 3.11
CA PRO A 9 1.40 24.54 4.28
C PRO A 9 0.93 25.66 5.23
N ARG A 10 1.15 25.48 6.54
CA ARG A 10 0.87 26.53 7.52
C ARG A 10 1.59 27.83 7.12
N GLY A 11 0.84 28.93 7.08
CA GLY A 11 1.36 30.27 6.74
C GLY A 11 1.21 30.66 5.27
N ILE A 12 0.77 29.77 4.39
CA ILE A 12 0.52 30.11 2.97
C ILE A 12 -0.99 30.25 2.72
N PRO A 13 -1.47 31.37 2.16
CA PRO A 13 -2.87 31.53 1.80
C PRO A 13 -3.35 30.43 0.84
N PRO A 14 -4.52 29.78 1.06
CA PRO A 14 -4.99 28.67 0.23
C PRO A 14 -5.12 29.03 -1.26
N ARG A 15 -5.50 30.27 -1.57
CA ARG A 15 -5.60 30.78 -2.94
C ARG A 15 -4.24 30.87 -3.63
N LEU A 16 -3.19 31.24 -2.90
CA LEU A 16 -1.83 31.29 -3.45
C LEU A 16 -1.31 29.87 -3.68
N PHE A 17 -1.53 28.98 -2.72
CA PHE A 17 -1.14 27.58 -2.82
C PHE A 17 -1.86 26.85 -3.95
N SER A 18 -3.15 27.13 -4.20
CA SER A 18 -3.90 26.48 -5.27
C SER A 18 -3.34 26.74 -6.67
N PHE A 19 -2.67 27.88 -6.90
CA PHE A 19 -1.98 28.16 -8.16
C PHE A 19 -0.65 27.41 -8.29
N LEU A 20 0.05 27.20 -7.18
CA LEU A 20 1.33 26.49 -7.14
C LEU A 20 1.17 24.97 -7.03
N LYS A 21 -0.02 24.49 -6.65
CA LYS A 21 -0.31 23.08 -6.42
C LYS A 21 -0.14 22.21 -7.68
N PRO A 22 -0.75 22.52 -8.84
CA PRO A 22 -0.61 21.67 -10.04
C PRO A 22 0.83 21.42 -10.51
N PRO A 23 1.74 22.42 -10.59
CA PRO A 23 3.11 22.13 -10.98
C PRO A 23 3.84 21.29 -9.92
N ILE A 24 3.55 21.48 -8.64
CA ILE A 24 4.12 20.67 -7.56
C ILE A 24 3.64 19.21 -7.66
N GLU A 25 2.34 18.98 -7.80
CA GLU A 25 1.77 17.63 -7.95
C GLU A 25 2.36 16.89 -9.15
N ARG A 26 2.60 17.60 -10.26
CA ARG A 26 3.24 17.03 -11.45
C ARG A 26 4.72 16.72 -11.26
N VAL A 27 5.48 17.60 -10.62
CA VAL A 27 6.93 17.40 -10.35
C VAL A 27 7.16 16.21 -9.42
N PHE A 28 6.28 16.01 -8.43
CA PHE A 28 6.34 14.86 -7.51
C PHE A 28 5.56 13.63 -8.01
N SER A 29 5.05 13.66 -9.25
CA SER A 29 4.26 12.58 -9.86
C SER A 29 3.06 12.11 -9.02
N LEU A 30 2.51 12.99 -8.17
CA LEU A 30 1.33 12.69 -7.35
C LEU A 30 0.09 12.49 -8.22
N ASP A 31 0.01 13.20 -9.35
CA ASP A 31 -1.07 13.00 -10.32
C ASP A 31 -0.99 11.60 -10.95
N THR A 32 0.20 11.14 -11.33
CA THR A 32 0.41 9.77 -11.81
C THR A 32 0.01 8.73 -10.77
N LEU A 33 0.40 8.92 -9.50
CA LEU A 33 -0.02 8.04 -8.41
C LEU A 33 -1.54 8.02 -8.24
N ASN A 34 -2.18 9.19 -8.35
CA ASN A 34 -3.64 9.31 -8.29
C ASN A 34 -4.33 8.67 -9.50
N ASP A 35 -3.72 8.71 -10.68
CA ASP A 35 -4.21 8.06 -11.90
C ASP A 35 -4.15 6.54 -11.76
N VAL A 36 -3.00 6.01 -11.33
CA VAL A 36 -2.83 4.59 -11.04
C VAL A 36 -3.85 4.14 -10.00
N TYR A 37 -3.98 4.84 -8.87
CA TYR A 37 -4.96 4.48 -7.84
C TYR A 37 -6.40 4.51 -8.37
N ARG A 38 -6.74 5.45 -9.27
CA ARG A 38 -8.05 5.44 -9.93
C ARG A 38 -8.26 4.20 -10.80
N GLY A 39 -7.25 3.79 -11.57
CA GLY A 39 -7.29 2.55 -12.37
C GLY A 39 -7.46 1.31 -11.50
N ILE A 40 -6.71 1.22 -10.38
CA ILE A 40 -6.85 0.13 -9.39
C ILE A 40 -8.31 0.05 -8.91
N ARG A 41 -8.90 1.17 -8.49
CA ARG A 41 -10.26 1.18 -7.96
C ARG A 41 -11.33 0.76 -8.95
N GLN A 42 -11.09 0.92 -10.25
CA GLN A 42 -12.01 0.44 -11.28
C GLN A 42 -11.99 -1.09 -11.41
N ARG A 43 -10.90 -1.75 -11.01
CA ARG A 43 -10.73 -3.21 -11.08
C ARG A 43 -11.20 -3.95 -9.81
N ILE A 44 -11.26 -3.27 -8.67
CA ILE A 44 -11.66 -3.85 -7.37
C ILE A 44 -13.00 -4.62 -7.38
N PRO A 45 -14.06 -4.21 -8.13
CA PRO A 45 -15.30 -4.98 -8.15
C PRO A 45 -15.13 -6.43 -8.61
N GLU A 46 -14.06 -6.73 -9.37
CA GLU A 46 -13.79 -8.03 -9.95
C GLU A 46 -12.55 -8.72 -9.36
N GLN A 47 -11.70 -8.00 -8.62
CA GLN A 47 -10.39 -8.46 -8.16
C GLN A 47 -10.07 -7.96 -6.74
N ALA A 48 -9.28 -8.73 -5.99
CA ALA A 48 -8.75 -8.24 -4.72
C ALA A 48 -7.81 -7.05 -4.94
N PHE A 49 -7.67 -6.19 -3.93
CA PHE A 49 -6.88 -4.94 -4.06
C PHE A 49 -5.43 -5.20 -4.50
N PHE A 50 -4.77 -6.23 -3.96
CA PHE A 50 -3.40 -6.56 -4.33
C PHE A 50 -3.28 -6.95 -5.81
N ASP A 51 -4.16 -7.82 -6.29
CA ASP A 51 -4.18 -8.26 -7.70
C ASP A 51 -4.52 -7.11 -8.65
N ALA A 52 -5.53 -6.30 -8.29
CA ALA A 52 -5.89 -5.10 -9.04
C ALA A 52 -4.73 -4.09 -9.13
N SER A 53 -3.94 -3.97 -8.07
CA SER A 53 -2.76 -3.09 -8.02
C SER A 53 -1.66 -3.56 -8.95
N LEU A 54 -1.33 -4.85 -8.91
CA LEU A 54 -0.31 -5.45 -9.77
C LEU A 54 -0.74 -5.38 -11.24
N ALA A 55 -2.01 -5.65 -11.54
CA ALA A 55 -2.55 -5.60 -12.89
C ALA A 55 -2.60 -4.18 -13.47
N GLU A 56 -2.85 -3.16 -12.66
CA GLU A 56 -2.79 -1.77 -13.10
C GLU A 56 -1.35 -1.31 -13.37
N MET A 57 -0.39 -1.84 -12.63
CA MET A 57 1.02 -1.52 -12.77
C MET A 57 1.76 -2.39 -13.80
N ASP A 58 1.07 -3.32 -14.46
CA ASP A 58 1.64 -4.33 -15.37
C ASP A 58 2.79 -5.13 -14.73
N VAL A 59 2.60 -5.51 -13.46
CA VAL A 59 3.58 -6.29 -12.69
C VAL A 59 3.16 -7.76 -12.70
N GLN A 60 4.08 -8.61 -13.13
CA GLN A 60 3.95 -10.07 -13.08
C GLN A 60 4.97 -10.64 -12.11
N TYR A 61 4.60 -11.72 -11.43
CA TYR A 61 5.47 -12.48 -10.56
C TYR A 61 5.20 -13.97 -10.72
N GLU A 62 6.20 -14.79 -10.45
CA GLU A 62 6.12 -16.23 -10.55
C GLU A 62 6.52 -16.86 -9.21
N VAL A 63 5.77 -17.89 -8.82
CA VAL A 63 6.08 -18.74 -7.67
C VAL A 63 5.83 -20.18 -8.07
N SER A 64 6.73 -21.08 -7.67
CA SER A 64 6.52 -22.51 -7.93
C SER A 64 5.35 -23.02 -7.09
N GLU A 65 4.56 -23.96 -7.62
CA GLU A 65 3.49 -24.59 -6.84
C GLU A 65 4.03 -25.29 -5.59
N ASP A 66 5.23 -25.86 -5.68
CA ASP A 66 5.86 -26.57 -4.57
C ASP A 66 6.25 -25.61 -3.44
N ASP A 67 6.67 -24.38 -3.75
CA ASP A 67 6.92 -23.36 -2.74
C ASP A 67 5.61 -22.84 -2.13
N LEU A 68 4.56 -22.67 -2.94
CA LEU A 68 3.24 -22.24 -2.45
C LEU A 68 2.67 -23.27 -1.45
N LYS A 69 2.80 -24.57 -1.73
CA LYS A 69 2.36 -25.67 -0.87
C LYS A 69 3.09 -25.74 0.48
N ARG A 70 4.24 -25.06 0.63
CA ARG A 70 4.97 -24.99 1.91
C ARG A 70 4.31 -24.04 2.90
N ILE A 71 3.43 -23.15 2.46
CA ILE A 71 2.71 -22.24 3.34
C ILE A 71 1.64 -23.05 4.08
N PRO A 72 1.68 -23.13 5.43
CA PRO A 72 0.65 -23.82 6.18
C PRO A 72 -0.71 -23.13 6.00
N ASN A 73 -1.74 -23.89 5.63
CA ASN A 73 -3.10 -23.36 5.44
C ASN A 73 -3.77 -22.92 6.75
N GLU A 74 -3.33 -23.48 7.88
CA GLU A 74 -3.91 -23.22 9.20
C GLU A 74 -2.82 -23.12 10.28
N GLY A 75 -3.21 -22.63 11.46
CA GLY A 75 -2.30 -22.40 12.57
C GLY A 75 -1.55 -21.06 12.50
N ALA A 76 -0.73 -20.81 13.51
CA ALA A 76 0.07 -19.59 13.62
C ALA A 76 1.24 -19.62 12.61
N LEU A 77 1.41 -18.52 11.88
CA LEU A 77 2.47 -18.35 10.89
C LEU A 77 3.02 -16.92 10.96
N ILE A 78 4.34 -16.78 10.94
CA ILE A 78 5.03 -15.52 10.70
C ILE A 78 5.86 -15.69 9.43
N VAL A 79 5.62 -14.84 8.44
CA VAL A 79 6.39 -14.78 7.20
C VAL A 79 7.38 -13.62 7.31
N VAL A 80 8.65 -13.90 7.05
CA VAL A 80 9.72 -12.89 7.01
C VAL A 80 10.35 -12.95 5.62
N ALA A 81 10.31 -11.82 4.91
CA ALA A 81 10.90 -11.67 3.59
C ALA A 81 11.69 -10.36 3.53
N ASN A 82 12.76 -10.36 2.74
CA ASN A 82 13.38 -9.11 2.31
C ASN A 82 12.44 -8.37 1.35
N HIS A 83 12.51 -7.03 1.34
CA HIS A 83 11.75 -6.20 0.39
C HIS A 83 12.61 -5.06 -0.21
N PRO A 84 13.70 -5.33 -0.94
CA PRO A 84 14.58 -4.27 -1.47
C PRO A 84 13.87 -3.21 -2.33
N PHE A 85 12.76 -3.55 -3.01
CA PHE A 85 11.96 -2.65 -3.84
C PHE A 85 10.77 -2.03 -3.10
N GLY A 86 10.39 -2.56 -1.93
CA GLY A 86 9.44 -1.96 -1.03
C GLY A 86 7.98 -2.22 -1.44
N GLY A 87 7.27 -1.16 -1.84
CA GLY A 87 5.81 -1.19 -2.03
C GLY A 87 5.31 -2.25 -3.01
N VAL A 88 6.01 -2.46 -4.13
CA VAL A 88 5.63 -3.47 -5.13
C VAL A 88 5.72 -4.89 -4.57
N GLU A 89 6.75 -5.19 -3.77
CA GLU A 89 6.88 -6.50 -3.12
C GLU A 89 5.84 -6.68 -2.03
N GLY A 90 5.45 -5.61 -1.34
CA GLY A 90 4.31 -5.63 -0.42
C GLY A 90 3.00 -6.03 -1.13
N LEU A 91 2.79 -5.57 -2.36
CA LEU A 91 1.64 -5.97 -3.18
C LEU A 91 1.76 -7.42 -3.65
N ILE A 92 2.94 -7.85 -4.11
CA ILE A 92 3.20 -9.25 -4.52
C ILE A 92 2.96 -10.21 -3.35
N LEU A 93 3.55 -9.94 -2.18
CA LEU A 93 3.36 -10.74 -0.98
C LEU A 93 1.91 -10.72 -0.51
N GLY A 94 1.24 -9.57 -0.60
CA GLY A 94 -0.19 -9.45 -0.32
C GLY A 94 -1.02 -10.38 -1.21
N SER A 95 -0.83 -10.30 -2.53
CA SER A 95 -1.49 -11.16 -3.52
C SER A 95 -1.20 -12.65 -3.27
N LEU A 96 0.08 -13.02 -3.17
CA LEU A 96 0.52 -14.40 -3.00
C LEU A 96 -0.02 -15.00 -1.69
N LEU A 97 0.17 -14.31 -0.57
CA LEU A 97 -0.22 -14.86 0.74
C LEU A 97 -1.74 -14.89 0.90
N THR A 98 -2.47 -13.89 0.39
CA THR A 98 -3.94 -13.89 0.49
C THR A 98 -4.60 -14.94 -0.41
N SER A 99 -3.93 -15.37 -1.48
CA SER A 99 -4.39 -16.49 -2.32
C SER A 99 -4.40 -17.83 -1.57
N VAL A 100 -3.52 -18.01 -0.58
CA VAL A 100 -3.44 -19.20 0.27
C VAL A 100 -4.23 -19.02 1.56
N ARG A 101 -4.18 -17.82 2.16
CA ARG A 101 -4.75 -17.52 3.48
C ARG A 101 -5.49 -16.19 3.52
N PRO A 102 -6.81 -16.18 3.75
CA PRO A 102 -7.58 -14.93 3.78
C PRO A 102 -7.31 -14.08 5.04
N ASP A 103 -6.67 -14.63 6.08
CA ASP A 103 -6.44 -13.98 7.37
C ASP A 103 -5.11 -13.21 7.48
N VAL A 104 -4.36 -13.12 6.38
CA VAL A 104 -3.04 -12.46 6.32
C VAL A 104 -3.11 -11.00 6.75
N LYS A 105 -2.16 -10.60 7.59
CA LYS A 105 -1.86 -9.22 7.93
C LYS A 105 -0.41 -8.89 7.59
N LEU A 106 -0.21 -7.76 6.93
CA LEU A 106 1.07 -7.15 6.60
C LEU A 106 1.43 -6.15 7.70
N MET A 107 2.63 -6.23 8.24
CA MET A 107 3.16 -5.19 9.11
C MET A 107 3.73 -4.06 8.25
N GLY A 108 3.22 -2.84 8.42
CA GLY A 108 3.60 -1.72 7.56
C GLY A 108 3.39 -0.36 8.19
N ASN A 109 3.98 0.67 7.58
CA ASN A 109 3.91 2.03 8.07
C ASN A 109 2.44 2.52 8.21
N TYR A 110 2.13 3.20 9.31
CA TYR A 110 0.80 3.78 9.57
C TYR A 110 0.28 4.69 8.45
N LEU A 111 1.16 5.30 7.65
CA LEU A 111 0.76 6.13 6.50
C LEU A 111 -0.06 5.33 5.48
N LEU A 112 0.16 4.02 5.38
CA LEU A 112 -0.61 3.15 4.49
C LEU A 112 -2.09 3.02 4.91
N HIS A 113 -2.44 3.40 6.15
CA HIS A 113 -3.83 3.48 6.58
C HIS A 113 -4.64 4.51 5.76
N SER A 114 -3.99 5.40 5.02
CA SER A 114 -4.64 6.27 4.04
C SER A 114 -5.33 5.51 2.90
N ILE A 115 -4.94 4.27 2.60
CA ILE A 115 -5.54 3.40 1.58
C ILE A 115 -6.62 2.53 2.26
N PRO A 116 -7.92 2.81 2.07
CA PRO A 116 -8.97 2.08 2.77
C PRO A 116 -8.97 0.58 2.51
N GLU A 117 -8.64 0.18 1.28
CA GLU A 117 -8.69 -1.20 0.81
C GLU A 117 -7.71 -2.13 1.53
N ILE A 118 -6.58 -1.62 2.02
CA ILE A 118 -5.57 -2.46 2.69
C ILE A 118 -5.74 -2.54 4.19
N ARG A 119 -6.55 -1.66 4.79
CA ARG A 119 -6.72 -1.56 6.25
C ARG A 119 -7.05 -2.90 6.91
N PRO A 120 -7.93 -3.75 6.33
CA PRO A 120 -8.20 -5.06 6.91
C PRO A 120 -6.96 -5.94 7.00
N ASN A 121 -6.00 -5.78 6.09
CA ASN A 121 -4.77 -6.57 6.02
C ASN A 121 -3.56 -5.87 6.62
N LEU A 122 -3.70 -4.77 7.37
CA LEU A 122 -2.58 -3.97 7.87
C LEU A 122 -2.47 -4.02 9.39
N ILE A 123 -1.29 -4.40 9.89
CA ILE A 123 -0.81 -4.05 11.22
C ILE A 123 0.02 -2.78 11.07
N SER A 124 -0.57 -1.65 11.46
CA SER A 124 0.09 -0.35 11.36
C SER A 124 1.18 -0.21 12.43
N VAL A 125 2.35 0.25 12.00
CA VAL A 125 3.48 0.59 12.88
C VAL A 125 4.01 1.98 12.54
N ASP A 126 4.57 2.66 13.54
CA ASP A 126 5.42 3.84 13.45
C ASP A 126 6.90 3.42 13.41
N PRO A 127 7.54 3.45 12.23
CA PRO A 127 8.94 3.10 12.09
C PRO A 127 9.90 4.26 12.40
N PHE A 128 9.40 5.47 12.69
CA PHE A 128 10.24 6.67 12.81
C PHE A 128 10.87 6.86 14.20
N GLY A 129 10.60 5.97 15.16
CA GLY A 129 11.30 5.91 16.44
C GLY A 129 11.07 7.12 17.36
N GLY A 130 9.98 7.87 17.16
CA GLY A 130 9.60 8.97 18.02
C GLY A 130 9.23 8.52 19.44
N LYS A 131 9.09 9.47 20.37
CA LYS A 131 8.72 9.18 21.78
C LYS A 131 7.39 8.44 21.91
N ASP A 132 6.50 8.63 20.94
CA ASP A 132 5.19 7.99 20.89
C ASP A 132 5.18 6.67 20.10
N ALA A 133 6.25 6.35 19.35
CA ALA A 133 6.32 5.14 18.53
C ALA A 133 6.14 3.84 19.33
N PRO A 134 6.74 3.67 20.55
CA PRO A 134 6.47 2.49 21.36
C PRO A 134 4.98 2.36 21.71
N ARG A 135 4.26 3.46 21.95
CA ARG A 135 2.81 3.39 22.25
C ARG A 135 1.97 3.12 21.01
N ALA A 136 2.42 3.57 19.84
CA ALA A 136 1.73 3.35 18.58
C ALA A 136 1.93 1.92 18.03
N ASN A 137 2.96 1.21 18.48
CA ASN A 137 3.38 -0.11 17.97
C ASN A 137 2.98 -1.30 18.86
N ILE A 138 2.26 -1.07 19.96
CA ILE A 138 1.83 -2.09 20.94
C ILE A 138 0.30 -2.15 20.99
#